data_AF-A0A2G5WVY9-F1
#
_entry.id   AF-A0A2G5WVY9-F1
#
_cell.length_a   1.000
_cell.length_b   1.000
_cell.length_c   1.000
_cell.angle_alpha   90.00
_cell.angle_beta   90.00
_cell.angle_gamma   90.00
#
_symmetry.space_group_name_H-M   'P 1'
#
loop_
_entity.id
_entity.type
_entity.pdbx_description
1 polymer ?
#
loop_
_entity_poly.entity_id
_entity_poly.type
_entity_poly.pdbx_seq_one_letter_code
_entity_poly.pdbx_strand_id
1 'polypeptide(L)'
;MSSKRFRPPHDYDVPYISRRKARCYDEKKIVHILVDLTMGAPVEITLKDSKDVQHNGYYLQFDRKIRTVHFQPFGDSEVQMIDVEDICTIRYGS
;
A
#
# COMPACT_ATOMS: atom_id res chain seq x y z
N MET A 1 -33.90 27.17 -40.44
CA MET A 1 -33.42 25.78 -40.66
C MET A 1 -32.47 25.44 -39.53
N SER A 2 -32.80 24.43 -38.73
CA SER A 2 -32.18 24.17 -37.41
C SER A 2 -30.92 23.31 -37.54
N SER A 3 -29.83 23.75 -36.90
CA SER A 3 -28.55 23.04 -36.82
C SER A 3 -28.70 21.73 -36.04
N LYS A 4 -28.54 20.58 -36.70
CA LYS A 4 -28.46 19.27 -36.04
C LYS A 4 -27.13 19.19 -35.28
N ARG A 5 -27.16 19.43 -33.96
CA ARG A 5 -26.03 19.17 -33.07
C ARG A 5 -25.84 17.65 -32.96
N PHE A 6 -24.72 17.15 -33.47
CA PHE A 6 -24.27 15.79 -33.24
C PHE A 6 -23.99 15.62 -31.75
N ARG A 7 -24.81 14.84 -31.04
CA ARG A 7 -24.54 14.38 -29.67
C ARG A 7 -24.11 12.92 -29.77
N PRO A 8 -22.85 12.55 -29.45
CA PRO A 8 -22.50 11.15 -29.34
C PRO A 8 -23.29 10.54 -28.16
N PRO A 9 -23.79 9.30 -28.29
CA PRO A 9 -24.53 8.65 -27.22
C PRO A 9 -23.62 8.45 -26.01
N HIS A 10 -24.15 8.84 -24.85
CA HIS A 10 -23.52 8.75 -23.54
C HIS A 10 -23.59 7.30 -23.02
N ASP A 11 -23.03 6.34 -23.76
CA ASP A 11 -22.85 4.97 -23.29
C ASP A 11 -21.36 4.65 -23.31
N TYR A 12 -20.63 5.27 -22.38
CA TYR A 12 -19.37 4.68 -21.94
C TYR A 12 -19.73 3.46 -21.10
N ASP A 13 -19.84 2.30 -21.76
CA ASP A 13 -19.59 1.01 -21.14
C ASP A 13 -18.12 1.00 -20.69
N VAL A 14 -17.84 1.68 -19.58
CA VAL A 14 -16.59 1.44 -18.85
C VAL A 14 -16.76 0.03 -18.31
N PRO A 15 -16.00 -0.97 -18.78
CA PRO A 15 -16.12 -2.30 -18.24
C PRO A 15 -15.93 -2.17 -16.74
N TYR A 16 -16.91 -2.63 -15.96
CA TYR A 16 -16.80 -2.70 -14.51
C TYR A 16 -15.57 -3.54 -14.20
N ILE A 17 -14.43 -2.88 -14.02
CA ILE A 17 -13.20 -3.53 -13.60
C ILE A 17 -13.52 -3.97 -12.19
N SER A 18 -13.92 -5.23 -12.05
CA SER A 18 -13.95 -5.95 -10.78
C SER A 18 -12.74 -5.50 -9.99
N ARG A 19 -12.96 -4.78 -8.89
CA ARG A 19 -11.89 -4.30 -8.00
C ARG A 19 -11.05 -5.54 -7.72
N ARG A 20 -9.88 -5.64 -8.37
CA ARG A 20 -9.02 -6.81 -8.27
C ARG A 20 -8.81 -7.02 -6.78
N LYS A 21 -9.19 -8.19 -6.24
CA LYS A 21 -8.87 -8.55 -4.85
C LYS A 21 -7.40 -8.18 -4.62
N ALA A 22 -7.12 -7.35 -3.61
CA ALA A 22 -5.76 -6.87 -3.36
C ALA A 22 -4.85 -8.09 -3.14
N ARG A 23 -4.08 -8.44 -4.17
CA ARG A 23 -3.09 -9.50 -4.07
C ARG A 23 -1.94 -8.92 -3.25
N CYS A 24 -1.52 -9.67 -2.23
CA CYS A 24 -0.32 -9.31 -1.48
C CYS A 24 0.88 -9.25 -2.42
N TYR A 25 1.85 -8.42 -2.08
CA TYR A 25 3.12 -8.37 -2.77
C TYR A 25 3.92 -9.62 -2.46
N ASP A 26 4.72 -10.07 -3.43
CA ASP A 26 5.76 -11.05 -3.16
C ASP A 26 6.78 -10.45 -2.18
N GLU A 27 7.36 -11.27 -1.31
CA GLU A 27 8.37 -10.82 -0.33
C GLU A 27 9.51 -10.04 -0.98
N LYS A 28 9.98 -10.48 -2.16
CA LYS A 28 11.03 -9.79 -2.92
C LYS A 28 10.66 -8.33 -3.21
N LYS A 29 9.39 -8.06 -3.53
CA LYS A 29 8.91 -6.72 -3.79
C LYS A 29 8.84 -5.89 -2.50
N ILE A 30 8.40 -6.49 -1.40
CA ILE A 30 8.37 -5.83 -0.08
C ILE A 30 9.79 -5.44 0.33
N VAL A 31 10.74 -6.38 0.26
CA VAL A 31 12.15 -6.13 0.58
C VAL A 31 12.75 -5.03 -0.30
N HIS A 32 12.45 -5.01 -1.61
CA HIS A 32 12.95 -3.97 -2.49
C HIS A 32 12.47 -2.57 -2.06
N ILE A 33 11.19 -2.44 -1.71
CA ILE A 33 10.63 -1.19 -1.20
C ILE A 33 11.32 -0.80 0.13
N LEU A 34 11.48 -1.76 1.05
CA LEU A 34 12.09 -1.51 2.36
C LEU A 34 13.53 -1.03 2.28
N VAL A 35 14.30 -1.52 1.29
CA VAL A 35 15.69 -1.10 1.09
C VAL A 35 15.79 0.34 0.58
N ASP A 36 14.77 0.82 -0.13
CA ASP A 36 14.73 2.18 -0.68
C ASP A 36 14.17 3.21 0.32
N LEU A 37 13.52 2.76 1.40
CA LEU A 37 12.95 3.64 2.42
C LEU A 37 14.04 4.29 3.28
N THR A 38 13.92 5.60 3.45
CA THR A 38 14.73 6.37 4.39
C THR A 38 14.10 6.34 5.79
N MET A 39 14.93 6.29 6.84
CA MET A 39 14.46 6.39 8.23
C MET A 39 13.58 7.64 8.42
N GLY A 40 12.44 7.46 9.10
CA GLY A 40 11.41 8.48 9.31
C GLY A 40 10.44 8.65 8.14
N ALA A 41 10.56 7.89 7.05
CA ALA A 41 9.63 7.95 5.94
C ALA A 41 8.21 7.52 6.39
N PRO A 42 7.16 8.30 6.09
CA PRO A 42 5.80 7.87 6.33
C PRO A 42 5.48 6.68 5.42
N VAL A 43 4.87 5.64 5.97
CA VAL A 43 4.50 4.42 5.26
C VAL A 43 3.13 3.93 5.68
N GLU A 44 2.47 3.26 4.74
CA GLU A 44 1.23 2.53 4.94
C GLU A 44 1.52 1.04 4.80
N ILE A 45 1.26 0.27 5.86
CA ILE A 45 1.46 -1.17 5.92
C ILE A 45 0.10 -1.86 6.04
N THR A 46 -0.12 -2.90 5.26
CA THR A 46 -1.27 -3.81 5.40
C THR A 46 -0.73 -5.19 5.71
N LEU A 47 -1.25 -5.84 6.75
CA LEU A 47 -0.82 -7.18 7.14
C LEU A 47 -1.64 -8.26 6.42
N LYS A 48 -1.10 -9.47 6.34
CA LYS A 48 -1.77 -10.62 5.71
C LYS A 48 -3.01 -11.06 6.49
N ASP A 49 -2.99 -10.94 7.81
CA ASP A 49 -4.10 -11.33 8.68
C ASP A 49 -5.20 -10.27 8.76
N SER A 50 -4.84 -8.99 8.54
CA SER A 50 -5.74 -7.84 8.61
C SER A 50 -5.78 -7.06 7.29
N LYS A 51 -6.11 -7.73 6.18
CA LYS A 51 -6.10 -7.12 4.83
C LYS A 51 -7.04 -5.91 4.66
N ASP A 52 -8.01 -5.76 5.54
CA ASP A 52 -8.96 -4.65 5.54
C ASP A 52 -8.48 -3.45 6.38
N VAL A 53 -7.35 -3.57 7.08
CA VAL A 53 -6.80 -2.55 7.98
C VAL A 53 -5.49 -2.03 7.40
N GLN A 54 -5.37 -0.69 7.33
CA GLN A 54 -4.14 -0.01 6.98
C GLN A 54 -3.51 0.57 8.24
N HIS A 55 -2.25 0.22 8.46
CA HIS A 55 -1.43 0.71 9.56
C HIS A 55 -0.54 1.84 9.02
N ASN A 56 -0.79 3.06 9.47
CA ASN A 56 -0.05 4.24 9.04
C ASN A 56 0.95 4.64 10.11
N GLY A 57 2.18 4.94 9.70
CA GLY A 57 3.26 5.20 10.63
C GLY A 57 4.54 5.62 9.96
N TYR A 58 5.62 5.68 10.73
CA TYR A 58 6.96 5.98 10.27
C TYR A 58 7.78 4.70 10.19
N TYR A 59 8.45 4.50 9.05
CA TYR A 59 9.48 3.49 8.91
C TYR A 59 10.72 3.94 9.68
N LEU A 60 11.28 3.07 10.52
CA LEU A 60 12.50 3.36 11.27
C LEU A 60 13.69 2.60 10.71
N GLN A 61 13.59 1.29 10.60
CA GLN A 61 14.70 0.43 10.20
C GLN A 61 14.20 -0.91 9.65
N PHE A 62 14.98 -1.50 8.75
CA PHE A 62 14.81 -2.87 8.28
C PHE A 62 16.02 -3.71 8.69
N ASP A 63 15.81 -4.72 9.54
CA ASP A 63 16.84 -5.70 9.87
C ASP A 63 16.83 -6.83 8.85
N ARG A 64 17.88 -6.89 8.04
CA ARG A 64 18.05 -7.89 6.97
C ARG A 64 18.31 -9.30 7.49
N LYS A 65 18.84 -9.46 8.72
CA LYS A 65 19.20 -10.77 9.28
C LYS A 65 17.96 -11.53 9.73
N ILE A 66 17.10 -10.84 10.47
CA ILE A 66 15.86 -11.40 11.02
C ILE A 66 14.63 -11.09 10.14
N ARG A 67 14.80 -10.28 9.08
CA ARG A 67 13.74 -9.86 8.15
C ARG A 67 12.57 -9.17 8.85
N THR A 68 12.89 -8.24 9.73
CA THR A 68 11.90 -7.47 10.50
C THR A 68 11.98 -5.99 10.19
N VAL A 69 10.83 -5.33 10.21
CA VAL A 69 10.69 -3.89 10.03
C VAL A 69 10.34 -3.27 11.37
N HIS A 70 11.12 -2.27 11.77
CA HIS A 70 10.81 -1.39 12.88
C HIS A 70 9.91 -0.27 12.37
N PHE A 71 8.71 -0.21 12.91
CA PHE A 71 7.64 0.68 12.48
C PHE A 71 7.05 1.39 13.69
N GLN A 72 6.84 2.69 13.59
CA GLN A 72 6.19 3.48 14.64
C GLN A 72 4.83 3.97 14.14
N PRO A 73 3.70 3.51 14.70
CA PRO A 73 2.38 3.99 14.32
C PRO A 73 2.21 5.50 14.57
N PHE A 74 1.39 6.16 13.77
CA PHE A 74 1.05 7.56 14.03
C PHE A 74 0.28 7.74 15.34
N GLY A 75 0.68 8.73 16.13
CA GLY A 75 0.06 9.02 17.43
C GLY A 75 0.51 8.07 18.56
N ASP A 76 1.39 7.12 18.27
CA ASP A 76 1.98 6.22 19.25
C ASP A 76 3.51 6.42 19.33
N SER A 77 4.05 6.35 20.54
CA SER A 77 5.50 6.37 20.77
C SER A 77 6.13 4.98 20.74
N GLU A 78 5.32 3.93 20.81
CA GLU A 78 5.80 2.55 20.83
C GLU A 78 6.27 2.09 19.45
N VAL A 79 7.44 1.46 19.41
CA VAL A 79 8.00 0.87 18.19
C VAL A 79 7.52 -0.57 18.08
N GLN A 80 6.86 -0.87 16.96
CA GLN A 80 6.41 -2.21 16.61
C GLN A 80 7.43 -2.89 15.69
N MET A 81 7.63 -4.18 15.91
CA MET A 81 8.45 -5.04 15.04
C MET A 81 7.51 -5.92 14.23
N ILE A 82 7.59 -5.81 12.90
CA ILE A 82 6.73 -6.54 11.99
C ILE A 82 7.60 -7.43 11.10
N ASP A 83 7.32 -8.72 11.06
CA ASP A 83 8.00 -9.65 10.16
C ASP A 83 7.61 -9.36 8.71
N VAL A 84 8.58 -9.35 7.81
CA VAL A 84 8.33 -9.13 6.37
C VAL A 84 7.37 -10.18 5.81
N GLU A 85 7.36 -11.38 6.38
CA GLU A 85 6.44 -12.46 6.00
C GLU A 85 4.99 -12.15 6.35
N ASP A 86 4.71 -11.28 7.32
CA ASP A 86 3.36 -10.90 7.71
C ASP A 86 2.83 -9.70 6.94
N ILE A 87 3.70 -8.97 6.24
CA ILE A 87 3.32 -7.83 5.42
C ILE A 87 2.64 -8.32 4.13
N CYS A 88 1.43 -7.84 3.87
CA CYS A 88 0.74 -8.04 2.61
C CYS A 88 1.11 -6.96 1.60
N THR A 89 1.09 -5.69 1.99
CA THR A 89 1.54 -4.57 1.15
C THR A 89 2.20 -3.49 1.98
N ILE A 90 3.15 -2.77 1.37
CA ILE A 90 3.77 -1.57 1.94
C ILE A 90 3.86 -0.48 0.86
N ARG A 91 3.58 0.77 1.23
CA ARG A 91 3.64 1.94 0.34
C ARG A 91 4.17 3.17 1.09
N TYR A 92 4.69 4.14 0.34
CA TYR A 92 4.95 5.47 0.87
C TYR A 92 3.63 6.13 1.27
N GLY A 93 3.56 6.66 2.49
CA GLY A 93 2.45 7.48 2.96
C GLY A 93 2.49 8.85 2.28
N SER A 94 1.32 9.32 1.83
CA SER A 94 1.16 10.63 1.18
C SER A 94 0.69 11.69 2.16
#